data_AF-A0A8S7IZ21-F1
#
_entry.id   AF-A0A8S7IZ21-F1
#
_cell.length_a   1.000
_cell.length_b   1.000
_cell.length_c   1.000
_cell.angle_alpha   90.00
_cell.angle_beta   90.00
_cell.angle_gamma   90.00
#
_symmetry.space_group_name_H-M   'P 1'
#
loop_
_entity.id
_entity.type
_entity.pdbx_description
1 polymer ?
#
loop_
_entity_poly.entity_id
_entity_poly.type
_entity_poly.pdbx_seq_one_letter_code
_entity_poly.pdbx_strand_id
1 'polypeptide(L)'
;MPLTSGINSSSFSLGMEVLRAQVAATGRGEFTMGGETVRIEYSPTDGRFLASDGTGGLFTELLLLGFNNGPQALGERMLSMITQSQESLQDKISQCKFSVNPDDLQCPPEAAQ
;
A
#
# COMPACT_ATOMS: atom_id res chain seq x y z
N MET A 1 -16.82 2.72 2.95
CA MET A 1 -15.65 3.56 3.28
C MET A 1 -14.59 3.32 2.24
N PRO A 2 -14.13 4.34 1.48
CA PRO A 2 -13.01 4.16 0.56
C PRO A 2 -11.72 3.93 1.36
N LEU A 3 -10.86 3.02 0.90
CA LEU A 3 -9.57 2.67 1.50
C LEU A 3 -8.70 3.90 1.83
N THR A 4 -8.77 4.92 0.99
CA THR A 4 -8.06 6.21 1.16
C THR A 4 -8.50 6.97 2.42
N SER A 5 -9.78 6.90 2.80
CA SER A 5 -10.28 7.52 4.04
C SER A 5 -9.77 6.80 5.30
N GLY A 6 -9.55 5.49 5.22
CA GLY A 6 -8.95 4.72 6.31
C GLY A 6 -7.49 5.11 6.54
N ILE A 7 -6.71 5.25 5.46
CA ILE A 7 -5.31 5.65 5.52
C ILE A 7 -5.14 7.07 6.07
N ASN A 8 -6.02 8.00 5.70
CA ASN A 8 -6.01 9.38 6.20
C ASN A 8 -6.64 9.54 7.60
N SER A 9 -7.07 8.45 8.24
CA SER A 9 -7.75 8.54 9.52
C SER A 9 -6.77 8.75 10.67
N SER A 10 -7.22 9.45 11.72
CA SER A 10 -6.48 9.56 12.98
C SER A 10 -6.23 8.20 13.64
N SER A 11 -7.14 7.24 13.44
CA SER A 11 -7.00 5.88 13.97
C SER A 11 -5.85 5.12 13.32
N PHE A 12 -5.62 5.31 12.02
CA PHE A 12 -4.46 4.74 11.33
C PHE A 12 -3.16 5.30 11.91
N SER A 13 -3.05 6.63 12.00
CA SER A 13 -1.85 7.28 12.52
C SER A 13 -1.55 6.87 13.96
N LEU A 14 -2.55 6.92 14.83
CA LEU A 14 -2.41 6.51 16.22
C LEU A 14 -2.02 5.04 16.35
N GLY A 15 -2.65 4.15 15.56
CA GLY A 15 -2.33 2.73 15.56
C GLY A 15 -0.87 2.47 15.20
N MET A 16 -0.35 3.16 14.18
CA MET A 16 1.05 3.05 13.78
C MET A 16 2.02 3.61 14.83
N GLU A 17 1.68 4.70 15.49
CA GLU A 17 2.50 5.25 16.58
C GLU A 17 2.58 4.32 17.78
N VAL A 18 1.44 3.74 18.19
CA VAL A 18 1.36 2.76 19.27
C VAL A 18 2.17 1.51 18.91
N LEU A 19 2.00 1.01 17.68
CA LEU A 19 2.74 -0.15 17.19
C LEU A 19 4.25 0.10 17.22
N ARG A 20 4.68 1.25 16.70
CA ARG A 20 6.09 1.68 16.71
C ARG A 20 6.65 1.75 18.14
N ALA A 21 5.91 2.37 19.06
CA ALA A 21 6.32 2.49 20.45
C ALA A 21 6.44 1.12 21.13
N GLN A 22 5.52 0.19 20.85
CA GLN A 22 5.57 -1.17 21.38
C GLN A 22 6.80 -1.94 20.89
N VAL A 23 7.15 -1.83 19.59
CA VAL A 23 8.36 -2.47 19.05
C VAL A 23 9.62 -1.84 19.63
N ALA A 24 9.67 -0.52 19.79
CA ALA A 24 10.79 0.14 20.45
C ALA A 24 10.96 -0.34 21.90
N ALA A 25 9.86 -0.51 22.64
CA ALA A 25 9.90 -0.96 24.04
C ALA A 25 10.30 -2.43 24.20
N THR A 26 9.91 -3.28 23.26
CA THR A 26 10.21 -4.73 23.28
C THR A 26 11.50 -5.09 22.54
N GLY A 27 12.05 -4.16 21.77
CA GLY A 27 13.23 -4.32 20.93
C GLY A 27 12.96 -5.04 19.60
N ARG A 28 11.81 -5.71 19.46
CA ARG A 28 11.48 -6.54 18.28
C ARG A 28 9.98 -6.66 18.04
N GLY A 29 9.58 -6.88 16.80
CA GLY A 29 8.20 -7.17 16.40
C GLY A 29 8.16 -8.12 15.21
N GLU A 30 7.13 -8.96 15.16
CA GLU A 30 6.88 -9.87 14.03
C GLU A 30 5.47 -9.59 13.49
N PHE A 31 5.38 -9.38 12.17
CA PHE A 31 4.14 -8.99 11.49
C PHE A 31 3.92 -9.91 10.30
N THR A 32 2.70 -10.42 10.14
CA THR A 32 2.35 -11.27 9.00
C THR A 32 1.20 -10.66 8.21
N MET A 33 1.39 -10.48 6.90
CA MET A 33 0.36 -9.99 5.99
C MET A 33 0.48 -10.68 4.63
N GLY A 34 -0.63 -11.19 4.10
CA GLY A 34 -0.66 -11.79 2.76
C GLY A 34 0.28 -12.99 2.56
N GLY A 35 0.65 -13.69 3.65
CA GLY A 35 1.63 -14.78 3.64
C GLY A 35 3.10 -14.35 3.75
N GLU A 36 3.39 -13.04 3.77
CA GLU A 36 4.72 -12.50 4.08
C GLU A 36 4.82 -12.22 5.58
N THR A 37 5.84 -12.78 6.25
CA THR A 37 6.18 -12.48 7.64
C THR A 37 7.42 -11.61 7.69
N VAL A 38 7.33 -10.47 8.37
CA VAL A 38 8.40 -9.49 8.52
C VAL A 38 8.74 -9.36 10.00
N ARG A 39 10.03 -9.55 10.31
CA ARG A 39 10.58 -9.28 11.63
C ARG A 39 11.29 -7.94 11.62
N ILE A 40 10.95 -7.09 12.57
CA ILE A 40 11.51 -5.75 12.74
C ILE A 40 12.21 -5.69 14.10
N GLU A 41 13.43 -5.20 14.12
CA GLU A 41 14.20 -4.91 15.33
C GLU A 41 14.46 -3.42 15.47
N TYR A 42 14.45 -2.94 16.71
CA TYR A 42 14.84 -1.58 17.04
C TYR A 42 16.32 -1.53 17.38
N SER A 43 17.11 -0.78 16.61
CA SER A 43 18.51 -0.43 16.91
C SER A 43 18.51 0.79 17.83
N PRO A 44 18.79 0.64 19.15
CA PRO A 44 18.92 1.78 20.04
C PRO A 44 20.17 2.61 19.75
N THR A 45 21.18 2.03 19.09
CA THR A 45 22.39 2.73 18.67
C THR A 45 22.09 3.79 17.62
N ASP A 46 21.29 3.43 16.61
CA ASP A 46 20.96 4.32 15.50
C ASP A 46 19.64 5.06 15.71
N GLY A 47 18.86 4.64 16.71
CA GLY A 47 17.49 5.11 16.94
C GLY A 47 16.52 4.72 15.84
N ARG A 48 16.79 3.61 15.13
CA ARG A 48 16.08 3.20 13.90
C ARG A 48 15.55 1.78 13.97
N PHE A 49 14.54 1.51 13.16
CA PHE A 49 13.99 0.17 12.97
C PHE A 49 14.58 -0.48 11.72
N LEU A 50 14.97 -1.74 11.85
CA LEU A 50 15.62 -2.56 10.83
C LEU A 50 14.82 -3.85 10.64
N ALA A 51 14.84 -4.40 9.43
CA ALA A 51 14.27 -5.73 9.20
C ALA A 51 15.33 -6.80 9.50
N SER A 52 14.98 -7.79 10.31
CA SER A 52 15.90 -8.80 10.81
C SER A 52 16.15 -9.93 9.80
N ASP A 53 15.15 -10.25 8.99
CA ASP A 53 15.17 -11.42 8.09
C ASP A 53 14.18 -11.31 6.92
N GLY A 54 13.89 -10.08 6.47
CA GLY A 54 12.95 -9.79 5.39
C GLY A 54 13.58 -9.75 3.99
N THR A 55 12.87 -10.31 3.01
CA THR A 55 13.19 -10.44 1.57
C THR A 55 13.28 -9.13 0.78
N GLY A 56 13.28 -7.96 1.43
CA GLY A 56 13.22 -6.67 0.73
C GLY A 56 11.91 -6.45 -0.02
N GLY A 57 10.82 -7.10 0.41
CA GLY A 57 9.49 -6.99 -0.21
C GLY A 57 8.79 -5.68 0.12
N LEU A 58 7.75 -5.36 -0.65
CA LEU A 58 6.95 -4.14 -0.50
C LEU A 58 6.38 -3.98 0.93
N PHE A 59 5.93 -5.08 1.56
CA PHE A 59 5.39 -5.01 2.92
C PHE A 59 6.47 -4.63 3.94
N THR A 60 7.67 -5.21 3.81
CA THR A 60 8.85 -4.84 4.61
C THR A 60 9.20 -3.35 4.42
N GLU A 61 9.25 -2.87 3.18
CA GLU A 61 9.56 -1.47 2.87
C GLU A 61 8.56 -0.48 3.48
N LEU A 62 7.27 -0.78 3.37
CA LEU A 62 6.20 0.06 3.92
C LEU A 62 6.24 0.09 5.46
N LEU A 63 6.44 -1.05 6.11
CA LEU A 63 6.60 -1.09 7.56
C LEU A 63 7.80 -0.27 8.03
N LEU A 64 8.96 -0.44 7.39
CA LEU A 64 10.16 0.34 7.71
C LEU A 64 9.96 1.84 7.46
N LEU A 65 9.25 2.22 6.39
CA LEU A 65 8.90 3.61 6.12
C LEU A 65 8.08 4.20 7.26
N GLY A 66 7.00 3.53 7.67
CA GLY A 66 6.14 3.99 8.76
C GLY A 66 6.85 4.05 10.10
N PHE A 67 7.72 3.08 10.39
CA PHE A 67 8.42 3.02 11.67
C PHE A 67 9.53 4.06 11.78
N ASN A 68 10.25 4.33 10.69
CA ASN A 68 11.37 5.28 10.71
C ASN A 68 10.96 6.72 10.38
N ASN A 69 9.90 6.92 9.60
CA ASN A 69 9.51 8.23 9.07
C ASN A 69 8.10 8.67 9.53
N GLY A 70 7.41 7.81 10.26
CA GLY A 70 6.11 8.10 10.87
C GLY A 70 4.91 7.70 10.01
N PRO A 71 3.71 7.73 10.62
CA PRO A 71 2.47 7.31 9.96
C PRO A 71 2.11 8.17 8.74
N GLN A 72 2.46 9.46 8.75
CA GLN A 72 2.18 10.36 7.63
C GLN A 72 2.95 9.93 6.37
N ALA A 73 4.26 9.67 6.49
CA ALA A 73 5.08 9.24 5.36
C ALA A 73 4.59 7.89 4.78
N LEU A 74 4.18 6.97 5.65
CA LEU A 74 3.55 5.71 5.23
C LEU A 74 2.22 5.96 4.50
N GLY A 75 1.35 6.79 5.08
CA GLY A 75 0.05 7.11 4.49
C GLY A 75 0.18 7.75 3.12
N GLU A 76 1.05 8.74 2.96
CA GLU A 76 1.34 9.39 1.68
C GLU A 76 1.85 8.38 0.63
N ARG A 77 2.75 7.47 1.02
CA ARG A 77 3.26 6.42 0.12
C ARG A 77 2.16 5.45 -0.31
N MET A 78 1.32 4.99 0.61
CA MET A 78 0.20 4.10 0.30
C MET A 78 -0.83 4.77 -0.61
N LEU A 79 -1.16 6.03 -0.34
CA LEU A 79 -2.07 6.81 -1.18
C LEU A 79 -1.50 7.04 -2.58
N SER A 80 -0.21 7.37 -2.68
CA SER A 80 0.48 7.50 -3.96
C SER A 80 0.35 6.23 -4.81
N MET A 81 0.56 5.05 -4.23
CA MET A 81 0.39 3.77 -4.94
C MET A 81 -1.05 3.55 -5.42
N ILE A 82 -2.04 3.88 -4.58
CA ILE A 82 -3.46 3.75 -4.94
C ILE A 82 -3.82 4.69 -6.09
N THR A 83 -3.42 5.96 -6.00
CA THR A 83 -3.72 6.98 -7.01
C THR A 83 -3.03 6.68 -8.34
N GLN A 84 -1.75 6.28 -8.31
CA GLN A 84 -1.02 5.86 -9.52
C GLN A 84 -1.68 4.66 -10.20
N SER A 85 -2.17 3.69 -9.40
CA SER A 85 -2.90 2.54 -9.95
C SER A 85 -4.22 2.96 -10.60
N GLN A 86 -4.92 3.96 -10.08
CA GLN A 86 -6.17 4.46 -10.66
C GLN A 86 -5.93 5.29 -11.93
N GLU A 87 -4.93 6.16 -11.92
CA GLU A 87 -4.56 7.00 -13.07
C GLU A 87 -4.12 6.13 -14.25
N SER A 88 -3.23 5.16 -14.02
CA SER A 88 -2.78 4.23 -15.07
C SER A 88 -3.89 3.38 -15.67
N LEU A 89 -4.92 3.05 -14.90
CA LEU A 89 -6.07 2.29 -15.38
C LEU A 89 -6.98 3.16 -16.27
N GLN A 90 -7.26 4.40 -15.85
CA GLN A 90 -8.09 5.33 -16.63
C GLN A 90 -7.40 5.70 -17.95
N ASP A 91 -6.10 5.94 -17.92
CA ASP A 91 -5.32 6.20 -19.14
C ASP A 91 -5.34 5.01 -20.09
N LYS A 92 -5.19 3.79 -19.58
CA LYS A 92 -5.32 2.57 -20.40
C LYS A 92 -6.72 2.42 -20.99
N ILE A 93 -7.78 2.65 -20.21
CA ILE A 93 -9.16 2.61 -20.70
C ILE A 93 -9.35 3.64 -21.81
N SER A 94 -8.83 4.86 -21.65
CA SER A 94 -8.89 5.92 -22.64
C SER A 94 -8.14 5.56 -23.92
N GLN A 95 -6.94 4.99 -23.81
CA GLN A 95 -6.14 4.55 -24.97
C GLN A 95 -6.79 3.37 -25.71
N CYS A 96 -7.45 2.47 -24.99
CA CYS A 96 -8.13 1.32 -25.59
C CYS A 96 -9.54 1.63 -26.08
N LYS A 97 -10.07 2.83 -25.80
CA LYS A 97 -11.39 3.24 -26.28
C LYS A 97 -11.32 3.54 -27.77
N PHE A 98 -12.15 2.85 -28.55
CA PHE A 98 -12.38 3.16 -29.95
C PHE A 98 -13.88 3.34 -30.18
N SER A 99 -14.24 4.16 -31.16
CA SER A 99 -15.63 4.29 -31.59
C SER A 99 -16.03 3.04 -32.34
N VAL A 100 -17.14 2.44 -31.93
CA VAL A 100 -17.71 1.25 -32.55
C VAL A 100 -18.93 1.65 -33.36
N ASN A 101 -18.95 1.33 -34.66
CA ASN A 101 -20.19 1.29 -35.43
C ASN A 101 -20.83 -0.08 -35.22
N PRO A 102 -22.03 -0.17 -34.62
CA PRO A 102 -22.68 -1.46 -34.37
C PRO A 102 -23.02 -2.22 -35.65
N ASP A 103 -23.22 -1.52 -36.77
CA ASP A 103 -23.50 -2.12 -38.09
C ASP A 103 -22.27 -2.77 -38.74
N ASP A 104 -21.06 -2.39 -38.33
CA ASP A 104 -19.80 -2.92 -38.86
C ASP A 104 -19.27 -4.14 -38.06
N LEU A 105 -19.94 -4.48 -36.95
CA LEU A 105 -19.54 -5.59 -36.09
C LEU A 105 -20.08 -6.93 -36.60
N GLN A 106 -19.18 -7.85 -36.96
CA GLN A 106 -19.53 -9.26 -37.22
C GLN A 106 -19.65 -10.03 -35.90
N CYS A 107 -20.61 -9.64 -35.04
CA CYS A 107 -20.93 -10.37 -33.83
C CYS A 107 -22.45 -10.54 -33.64
N PRO A 108 -22.89 -11.53 -32.84
CA PRO A 108 -24.30 -11.69 -32.51
C PRO A 108 -24.83 -10.42 -31.81
N PRO A 109 -26.10 -10.04 -32.02
CA PRO A 109 -26.68 -8.81 -31.46
C PRO A 109 -26.60 -8.73 -29.93
N GLU A 110 -26.54 -9.88 -29.25
CA GLU A 110 -26.37 -10.00 -27.78
C GLU A 110 -24.97 -9.58 -27.28
N ALA A 111 -23.96 -9.60 -28.16
CA ALA A 111 -22.58 -9.22 -27.83
C ALA A 111 -22.27 -7.75 -28.10
N ALA A 112 -23.18 -7.02 -28.76
CA ALA A 112 -23.04 -5.61 -29.11
C ALA A 112 -23.73 -4.65 -28.13
N GLN A 113 -24.39 -5.17 -27.08
CA GLN A 113 -25.10 -4.41 -26.04
C GLN A 113 -24.29 -4.24 -24.76
#